data_AF-A0AAD7SBT1-F1
#
_entry.id   AF-A0AAD7SBT1-F1
#
_cell.length_a   1.000
_cell.length_b   1.000
_cell.length_c   1.000
_cell.angle_alpha   90.00
_cell.angle_beta   90.00
_cell.angle_gamma   90.00
#
_symmetry.space_group_name_H-M   'P 1'
#
loop_
_entity.id
_entity.type
_entity.pdbx_description
1 polymer ?
#
loop_
_entity_poly.entity_id
_entity_poly.type
_entity_poly.pdbx_seq_one_letter_code
_entity_poly.pdbx_strand_id
1 'polypeptide(L)' 'MKAIKVKLEENNPDRMKPFMTGAQAELKAILGNIKNYQFFTGETMNPEGMVGLLDFREDGITPFMTFKGGLQVEKC' A
#
# COMPACT_ATOMS: atom_id res chain seq x y z
N MET A 1 1.66 9.61 2.98
CA MET A 1 0.21 9.91 2.90
C MET A 1 -0.13 11.26 2.25
N LYS A 2 0.63 12.35 2.47
CA LYS A 2 0.34 13.65 1.83
C LYS A 2 0.40 13.60 0.30
N ALA A 3 1.43 12.99 -0.28
CA ALA A 3 1.57 12.86 -1.74
C ALA A 3 0.41 12.07 -2.40
N ILE A 4 -0.03 10.98 -1.75
CA ILE A 4 -1.17 10.18 -2.22
C ILE A 4 -2.48 10.97 -2.08
N LYS A 5 -2.64 11.78 -1.03
CA LYS A 5 -3.80 12.66 -0.86
C LYS A 5 -3.91 13.66 -2.01
N VAL A 6 -2.81 14.35 -2.36
CA VAL A 6 -2.78 15.31 -3.47
C VAL A 6 -3.14 14.61 -4.78
N LYS A 7 -2.51 13.48 -5.11
CA LYS A 7 -2.84 12.72 -6.33
C LYS A 7 -4.27 12.19 -6.35
N LEU A 8 -4.84 11.77 -5.22
CA LEU A 8 -6.23 11.33 -5.12
C LEU A 8 -7.20 12.50 -5.21
N GLU A 9 -6.87 13.67 -4.66
CA GLU A 9 -7.67 14.89 -4.80
C GLU A 9 -7.75 15.33 -6.27
N GLU A 10 -6.65 15.19 -7.03
CA GLU A 10 -6.61 15.51 -8.46
C GLU A 10 -7.30 14.47 -9.35
N ASN A 11 -7.15 13.17 -9.05
CA ASN A 11 -7.62 12.12 -9.94
C ASN A 11 -9.00 11.54 -9.56
N ASN A 12 -9.33 11.42 -8.27
CA ASN A 12 -10.56 10.77 -7.79
C ASN A 12 -10.84 11.10 -6.30
N PRO A 13 -11.42 12.29 -6.01
CA PRO A 13 -11.60 12.77 -4.64
C PRO A 13 -12.54 11.89 -3.79
N ASP A 14 -13.52 11.21 -4.40
CA ASP A 14 -14.44 10.30 -3.70
C ASP A 14 -13.76 9.10 -3.06
N ARG A 15 -12.61 8.66 -3.60
CA ARG A 15 -11.84 7.54 -3.05
C ARG A 15 -10.93 7.95 -1.89
N MET A 16 -10.77 9.24 -1.61
CA MET A 16 -9.89 9.75 -0.57
C MET A 16 -10.35 9.36 0.85
N LYS A 17 -11.65 9.48 1.13
CA LYS A 17 -12.24 9.11 2.44
C LYS A 17 -12.09 7.62 2.76
N PRO A 18 -12.55 6.67 1.91
CA PRO A 18 -12.38 5.25 2.19
C PRO A 18 -10.90 4.83 2.22
N PHE A 19 -10.04 5.50 1.44
CA PHE A 19 -8.60 5.27 1.48
C PHE A 19 -7.99 5.67 2.83
N MET A 20 -8.27 6.87 3.36
CA MET A 20 -7.71 7.30 4.65
C MET A 20 -8.15 6.41 5.82
N THR A 21 -9.44 6.07 5.87
CA THR A 21 -9.96 5.19 6.93
C THR A 21 -9.41 3.77 6.79
N GLY A 22 -9.39 3.23 5.57
CA GLY A 22 -8.87 1.89 5.30
C GLY A 22 -7.36 1.76 5.50
N ALA A 23 -6.60 2.81 5.21
CA ALA A 23 -5.15 2.85 5.40
C ALA A 23 -4.79 2.93 6.90
N GLN A 24 -5.54 3.68 7.72
CA GLN A 24 -5.30 3.71 9.16
C GLN A 24 -5.54 2.36 9.83
N ALA A 25 -6.60 1.64 9.44
CA ALA A 25 -6.89 0.32 9.97
C ALA A 25 -5.79 -0.70 9.60
N GLU A 26 -5.34 -0.69 8.34
CA GLU A 26 -4.26 -1.58 7.90
C GLU A 26 -2.91 -1.22 8.50
N LEU A 27 -2.57 0.07 8.62
CA LEU A 27 -1.34 0.48 9.30
C LEU A 27 -1.25 -0.11 10.72
N LYS A 28 -2.37 -0.14 11.46
CA LYS A 28 -2.39 -0.78 12.79
C LYS A 28 -2.16 -2.30 12.70
N ALA A 29 -2.76 -2.98 11.73
CA ALA A 29 -2.56 -4.42 11.53
C ALA A 29 -1.11 -4.73 11.13
N ILE A 30 -0.53 -3.94 10.22
CA ILE A 30 0.86 -4.05 9.77
C ILE A 30 1.83 -3.81 10.93
N LEU A 31 1.59 -2.78 11.76
CA LEU A 31 2.41 -2.51 12.94
C LEU A 31 2.34 -3.67 13.96
N GLY A 32 1.18 -4.32 14.10
CA GLY A 32 1.03 -5.50 14.96
C GLY A 32 1.85 -6.71 14.48
N ASN A 33 2.00 -6.85 13.17
CA ASN A 33 2.68 -7.98 12.52
C ASN A 33 3.95 -7.56 11.77
N ILE A 34 4.58 -6.45 12.18
CA ILE A 34 5.68 -5.80 11.45
C ILE A 34 6.90 -6.70 11.22
N LYS A 35 7.07 -7.73 12.07
CA LYS A 35 8.16 -8.69 11.97
C LYS A 35 7.98 -9.72 10.85
N ASN A 36 6.74 -9.98 10.45
CA ASN A 36 6.43 -10.94 9.38
C ASN A 36 6.35 -10.26 8.01
N TYR A 37 5.99 -8.97 7.99
CA TYR A 37 5.95 -8.19 6.77
C TYR A 37 7.36 -7.85 6.28
N GLN A 38 7.64 -8.17 5.02
CA GLN A 38 8.79 -7.62 4.32
C GLN A 38 8.36 -6.41 3.49
N PHE A 39 9.12 -5.33 3.60
CA PHE A 39 8.86 -4.07 2.92
C PHE A 39 9.70 -3.99 1.64
N PHE A 40 9.05 -3.81 0.50
CA PHE A 40 9.70 -3.65 -0.80
C PHE A 40 9.42 -2.26 -1.36
N THR A 41 10.45 -1.62 -1.90
CA THR A 41 10.30 -0.38 -2.67
C THR A 41 10.38 -0.70 -4.16
N GLY A 42 9.75 0.15 -4.99
CA GLY A 42 9.85 0.01 -6.45
C GLY A 42 11.27 0.28 -6.97
N GLU A 43 11.49 0.10 -8.27
CA GLU A 43 12.82 0.24 -8.92
C GLU A 43 13.51 1.57 -8.65
N THR A 44 12.75 2.66 -8.55
CA THR A 44 13.28 4.01 -8.26
C THR A 44 13.70 4.19 -6.79
N MET A 45 13.46 3.19 -5.93
CA MET A 45 13.72 3.22 -4.48
C MET A 45 13.20 4.49 -3.77
N ASN A 46 12.11 5.08 -4.29
CA ASN A 46 11.62 6.36 -3.79
C ASN A 46 11.02 6.19 -2.37
N PRO A 47 11.58 6.83 -1.33
CA PRO A 47 11.09 6.71 0.05
C PRO A 47 9.72 7.37 0.27
N GLU A 48 9.32 8.29 -0.61
CA GLU A 48 7.97 8.88 -0.61
C GLU A 48 6.98 8.11 -1.49
N GLY A 49 7.48 7.08 -2.19
CA GLY A 49 6.72 6.23 -3.09
C GLY A 49 5.88 5.17 -2.38
N MET A 50 5.29 4.28 -3.17
CA MET A 50 4.56 3.14 -2.64
C MET A 50 5.55 2.09 -2.12
N VAL A 51 5.23 1.53 -0.95
CA VAL A 51 5.93 0.38 -0.39
C VAL A 51 5.03 -0.83 -0.55
N GLY A 52 5.53 -1.87 -1.21
CA GLY A 52 4.88 -3.17 -1.29
C GLY A 52 5.05 -3.93 0.00
N LEU A 53 3.96 -4.48 0.51
CA LEU A 53 3.95 -5.32 1.70
C LEU A 53 3.89 -6.76 1.25
N LEU A 54 4.99 -7.49 1.43
CA LEU A 54 5.02 -8.93 1.22
C LEU A 54 4.68 -9.63 2.52
N ASP A 55 3.73 -10.54 2.43
CA ASP A 55 3.31 -11.42 3.52
C ASP A 55 3.14 -12.83 2.98
N PHE A 56 3.15 -13.81 3.88
CA PHE A 56 2.91 -15.20 3.53
C PHE A 56 1.49 -15.57 3.95
N ARG A 57 0.77 -16.30 3.10
CA ARG A 57 -0.54 -16.85 3.47
C ARG A 57 -0.40 -17.78 4.69
N GLU A 58 -1.51 -18.19 5.29
CA GLU A 58 -1.52 -19.10 6.45
C GLU A 58 -0.66 -20.37 6.24
N ASP A 59 -0.48 -20.81 5.00
CA ASP A 59 0.40 -21.92 4.61
C ASP A 59 1.92 -21.63 4.76
N GLY A 60 2.33 -20.39 5.04
CA GLY A 60 3.72 -19.98 5.23
C GLY A 60 4.62 -20.03 3.97
N ILE A 61 4.12 -20.58 2.87
CA ILE A 61 4.90 -20.83 1.65
C ILE A 61 4.51 -19.89 0.51
N THR A 62 3.23 -19.50 0.41
CA THR A 62 2.74 -18.69 -0.71
C THR A 62 2.90 -17.21 -0.40
N PRO A 63 3.87 -16.50 -1.02
CA PRO A 63 3.99 -15.07 -0.88
C PRO A 63 2.82 -14.36 -1.57
N PHE A 64 2.26 -13.34 -0.93
CA PHE A 64 1.37 -12.39 -1.56
C PHE A 64 1.85 -10.97 -1.29
N MET A 65 1.78 -10.13 -2.31
CA MET A 65 2.14 -8.73 -2.20
C MET A 65 0.87 -7.89 -2.22
N THR A 66 0.65 -7.13 -1.16
CA THR A 66 -0.52 -6.24 -1.03
C THR A 66 -0.10 -4.82 -1.33
N PHE A 67 -0.81 -4.19 -2.27
CA PHE A 67 -0.67 -2.79 -2.61
C PHE A 67 -2.02 -2.11 -2.45
N LYS A 68 -2.14 -1.20 -1.48
CA LYS A 68 -3.39 -0.46 -1.27
C LYS A 68 -3.20 0.99 -1.67
N GLY A 69 -3.81 1.34 -2.81
CA GLY A 69 -3.96 2.70 -3.34
C GLY A 69 -2.67 3.31 -3.88
N GLY A 70 -2.74 3.93 -5.06
CA GLY A 70 -1.60 4.56 -5.75
C GLY A 70 -1.07 3.79 -6.97
N LEU A 71 -1.73 2.70 -7.36
CA LEU A 71 -1.49 2.02 -8.64
C LEU A 71 -2.37 2.64 -9.73
N GLN A 72 -1.78 2.93 -10.88
CA GLN A 72 -2.49 3.30 -12.09
C GLN A 72 -2.41 2.12 -13.05
N VAL A 73 -3.57 1.61 -13.47
CA VAL A 73 -3.61 0.50 -14.43
C VAL A 73 -3.38 1.08 -15.81
N GLU A 74 -2.27 0.68 -16.44
CA GLU A 74 -1.99 0.97 -17.84
C GLU A 74 -2.25 -0.30 -18.65
N LYS A 75 -2.96 -0.15 -19.78
CA LYS A 75 -3.10 -1.23 -20.76
C LYS A 75 -1.96 -1.11 -21.76
N CYS A 76 -1.18 -2.18 -21.90
CA CYS A 76 -0.27 -2.35 -23.02
C CYS A 76 -1.04 -2.68 -24.31
#